data_AF-A0A949CN26-F1
#
_entry.id   AF-A0A949CN26-F1
#
_cell.length_a   1.000
_cell.length_b   1.000
_cell.length_c   1.000
_cell.angle_alpha   90.00
_cell.angle_beta   90.00
_cell.angle_gamma   90.00
#
_symmetry.space_group_name_H-M   'P 1'
#
loop_
_entity.id
_entity.type
_entity.pdbx_description
1 polymer ?
#
loop_
_entity_poly.entity_id
_entity_poly.type
_entity_poly.pdbx_seq_one_letter_code
_entity_poly.pdbx_strand_id
1 'polypeptide(L)'
;GIACMSLGAWFTDLIHLHAVFGAFVMGASMPRGVMHRDLIAKIQPLTVGLLLPLFFTYSGLNTKIGLLNSSYLWGMCFVVLIAAILGKGVACWLAARASGLSNRESLGIGTLMNARGLMELIIINIGLQRGIISEELFAILVIMAVLTTLMASPIFDLLVPSSRKPLADHPVE
;
A
#
# COMPACT_ATOMS: atom_id res chain seq x y z
N GLY A 1 23.06 -6.83 7.17
CA GLY A 1 21.62 -6.66 7.40
C GLY A 1 21.24 -5.21 7.22
N ILE A 2 20.98 -4.48 8.31
CA ILE A 2 20.57 -3.06 8.28
C ILE A 2 21.55 -2.19 7.49
N ALA A 3 22.86 -2.34 7.70
CA ALA A 3 23.86 -1.56 6.94
C ALA A 3 23.74 -1.74 5.42
N CYS A 4 23.49 -2.97 4.96
CA CYS A 4 23.28 -3.24 3.53
C CYS A 4 21.99 -2.57 3.03
N MET A 5 20.91 -2.62 3.82
CA MET A 5 19.63 -1.96 3.49
C MET A 5 19.80 -0.44 3.44
N SER A 6 20.53 0.16 4.38
CA SER A 6 20.84 1.60 4.41
C SER A 6 21.71 2.03 3.23
N LEU A 7 22.72 1.22 2.87
CA LEU A 7 23.57 1.48 1.71
C LEU A 7 22.80 1.36 0.39
N GLY A 8 21.93 0.35 0.26
CA GLY A 8 21.05 0.22 -0.90
C GLY A 8 20.08 1.39 -1.00
N ALA A 9 19.45 1.79 0.11
CA ALA A 9 18.57 2.95 0.16
C ALA A 9 19.28 4.23 -0.27
N TRP A 10 20.47 4.48 0.26
CA TRP A 10 21.32 5.63 -0.09
C TRP A 10 21.70 5.64 -1.57
N PHE A 11 22.05 4.48 -2.13
CA PHE A 11 22.35 4.37 -3.56
C PHE A 11 21.13 4.68 -4.44
N THR A 12 19.94 4.15 -4.11
CA THR A 12 18.71 4.50 -4.84
C THR A 12 18.31 5.95 -4.71
N ASP A 13 18.54 6.56 -3.53
CA ASP A 13 18.25 7.99 -3.32
C ASP A 13 19.18 8.88 -4.16
N LEU A 14 20.46 8.47 -4.29
CA LEU A 14 21.46 9.18 -5.11
C LEU A 14 21.09 9.23 -6.60
N ILE A 15 20.47 8.17 -7.12
CA ILE A 15 19.96 8.10 -8.51
C ILE A 15 18.55 8.70 -8.66
N HIS A 16 18.09 9.48 -7.67
CA HIS A 16 16.78 10.12 -7.62
C HIS A 16 15.58 9.16 -7.67
N LEU A 17 15.78 7.88 -7.34
CA LEU A 17 14.69 6.93 -7.08
C LEU A 17 14.29 6.98 -5.60
N HIS A 18 13.12 6.45 -5.29
CA HIS A 18 12.67 6.33 -3.90
C HIS A 18 13.62 5.40 -3.12
N ALA A 19 14.21 5.90 -2.03
CA ALA A 19 15.11 5.14 -1.15
C ALA A 19 14.53 3.80 -0.65
N VAL A 20 13.20 3.70 -0.58
CA VAL A 20 12.47 2.48 -0.21
C VAL A 20 12.78 1.32 -1.16
N PHE A 21 13.00 1.58 -2.45
CA PHE A 21 13.31 0.53 -3.42
C PHE A 21 14.66 -0.14 -3.13
N GLY A 22 15.70 0.63 -2.79
CA GLY A 22 17.01 0.06 -2.45
C GLY A 22 16.98 -0.74 -1.15
N ALA A 23 16.25 -0.25 -0.13
CA ALA A 23 16.03 -1.02 1.10
C ALA A 23 15.27 -2.33 0.83
N PHE A 24 14.23 -2.29 -0.03
CA PHE A 24 13.44 -3.46 -0.42
C PHE A 24 14.27 -4.50 -1.17
N VAL A 25 15.05 -4.09 -2.18
CA VAL A 25 15.89 -5.00 -2.96
C VAL A 25 16.95 -5.65 -2.07
N MET A 26 17.62 -4.87 -1.22
CA MET A 26 18.60 -5.41 -0.27
C MET A 26 17.96 -6.38 0.73
N GLY A 27 16.76 -6.06 1.23
CA GLY A 27 15.99 -6.96 2.09
C GLY A 27 15.58 -8.26 1.39
N ALA A 28 15.13 -8.18 0.14
CA ALA A 28 14.71 -9.33 -0.67
C ALA A 28 15.88 -10.24 -1.07
N SER A 29 17.06 -9.64 -1.29
CA SER A 29 18.29 -10.38 -1.63
C SER A 29 18.92 -11.10 -0.41
N MET A 30 18.45 -10.82 0.80
CA MET A 30 19.06 -11.34 2.02
C MET A 30 18.80 -12.86 2.18
N PRO A 31 19.83 -13.68 2.46
CA PRO A 31 19.68 -15.13 2.59
C PRO A 31 18.69 -15.51 3.69
N ARG A 32 17.80 -16.46 3.39
CA ARG A 32 16.85 -17.01 4.37
C ARG A 32 17.61 -17.88 5.37
N GLY A 33 17.64 -17.47 6.64
CA GLY A 33 18.36 -18.17 7.70
C GLY A 33 18.13 -17.55 9.08
N VAL A 34 18.87 -18.02 10.09
CA VAL A 34 18.82 -17.50 11.47
C VAL A 34 19.09 -16.00 11.53
N MET A 35 20.11 -15.51 10.81
CA MET A 35 20.45 -14.08 10.75
C MET A 35 19.28 -13.20 10.26
N HIS A 36 18.52 -13.66 9.28
CA HIS A 36 17.37 -12.92 8.75
C HIS A 36 16.22 -12.86 9.77
N ARG A 37 15.95 -13.99 10.46
CA ARG A 37 14.93 -14.05 11.52
C ARG A 37 15.28 -13.15 12.70
N ASP A 38 16.54 -13.18 13.15
CA ASP A 38 17.01 -12.34 14.25
C ASP A 38 16.94 -10.85 13.90
N LEU A 39 17.21 -10.51 12.64
CA LEU A 39 17.11 -9.13 12.15
C LEU A 39 15.66 -8.64 12.15
N ILE A 40 14.73 -9.45 11.64
CA ILE A 40 13.30 -9.14 11.66
C ILE A 40 12.81 -9.02 13.11
N ALA A 41 13.18 -9.95 13.99
CA ALA A 41 12.77 -9.93 15.39
C ALA A 41 13.22 -8.67 16.14
N LYS A 42 14.36 -8.08 15.76
CA LYS A 42 14.83 -6.81 16.34
C LYS A 42 14.16 -5.57 15.75
N ILE A 43 13.90 -5.55 14.45
CA ILE A 43 13.38 -4.36 13.75
C ILE A 43 11.85 -4.30 13.82
N GLN A 44 11.17 -5.43 13.66
CA GLN A 44 9.71 -5.51 13.56
C GLN A 44 8.98 -4.87 14.76
N PRO A 45 9.38 -5.09 16.03
CA PRO A 45 8.69 -4.46 17.16
C PRO A 45 8.77 -2.94 17.12
N LEU A 46 9.93 -2.40 16.73
CA LEU A 46 10.12 -0.96 16.56
C LEU A 46 9.29 -0.43 15.39
N THR A 47 9.31 -1.13 14.25
CA THR A 47 8.58 -0.69 13.05
C THR A 47 7.08 -0.71 13.25
N VAL A 48 6.53 -1.82 13.74
CA VAL A 48 5.07 -2.01 13.90
C VAL A 48 4.55 -1.31 15.15
N GLY A 49 5.33 -1.31 16.24
CA GLY A 49 4.91 -0.72 17.50
C GLY A 49 5.06 0.80 17.57
N LEU A 50 6.01 1.40 16.83
CA LEU A 50 6.30 2.83 16.92
C LEU A 50 6.24 3.55 15.57
N LEU A 51 7.06 3.14 14.59
CA LEU A 51 7.23 3.90 13.34
C LEU A 51 5.93 3.94 12.52
N LEU A 52 5.23 2.81 12.42
CA LEU A 52 4.02 2.68 11.63
C LEU A 52 2.85 3.51 12.23
N PRO A 53 2.51 3.40 13.53
CA PRO A 53 1.53 4.29 14.15
C PRO A 53 1.91 5.78 14.05
N LEU A 54 3.19 6.11 14.25
CA LEU A 54 3.66 7.49 14.15
C LEU A 54 3.50 8.04 12.72
N PHE A 55 3.81 7.24 11.70
CA PHE A 55 3.60 7.60 10.30
C PHE A 55 2.13 7.89 9.99
N PHE A 56 1.22 7.00 10.41
CA PHE A 56 -0.21 7.22 10.20
C PHE A 56 -0.75 8.42 10.99
N THR A 57 -0.22 8.65 12.20
CA THR A 57 -0.58 9.82 13.01
C THR A 57 -0.13 11.11 12.34
N TYR A 58 1.12 11.15 11.85
CA TYR A 58 1.64 12.29 11.11
C TYR A 58 0.82 12.58 9.84
N SER A 59 0.53 11.55 9.04
CA SER A 59 -0.30 11.71 7.85
C SER A 59 -1.72 12.16 8.19
N GLY A 60 -2.31 11.61 9.27
CA GLY A 60 -3.65 11.96 9.73
C GLY A 60 -3.75 13.40 10.26
N LEU A 61 -2.76 13.86 11.03
CA LEU A 61 -2.72 15.23 11.55
C LEU A 61 -2.58 16.28 10.43
N ASN A 62 -1.87 15.95 9.36
CA ASN A 62 -1.80 16.81 8.17
C ASN A 62 -3.10 16.79 7.33
N THR A 63 -4.00 15.84 7.59
CA THR A 63 -5.26 15.70 6.85
C THR A 63 -6.30 16.66 7.41
N LYS A 64 -6.36 17.86 6.85
CA LYS A 64 -7.35 18.89 7.23
C LYS A 64 -8.68 18.67 6.50
N ILE A 65 -9.50 17.74 7.01
CA ILE A 65 -10.84 17.45 6.46
C ILE A 65 -11.74 18.70 6.46
N GLY A 66 -11.54 19.60 7.44
CA GLY A 66 -12.25 20.88 7.54
C GLY A 66 -11.95 21.87 6.41
N LEU A 67 -11.04 21.57 5.48
CA LEU A 67 -10.90 22.34 4.23
C LEU A 67 -11.93 21.94 3.17
N LEU A 68 -12.54 20.76 3.28
CA LEU A 68 -13.55 20.24 2.34
C LEU A 68 -14.94 20.81 2.63
N ASN A 69 -15.05 22.13 2.70
CA ASN A 69 -16.31 22.83 3.03
C ASN A 69 -17.20 23.14 1.83
N SER A 70 -16.75 22.81 0.61
CA SER A 70 -17.49 23.07 -0.61
C SER A 70 -17.99 21.78 -1.26
N SER A 71 -19.23 21.80 -1.74
CA SER A 71 -19.81 20.71 -2.54
C SER A 71 -18.97 20.37 -3.78
N TYR A 72 -18.22 21.35 -4.30
CA TYR A 72 -17.28 21.16 -5.41
C TYR A 72 -16.11 20.23 -5.02
N LEU A 73 -15.53 20.41 -3.83
CA LEU A 73 -14.42 19.58 -3.35
C LEU A 73 -14.86 18.14 -3.08
N TRP A 74 -16.07 17.95 -2.57
CA TRP A 74 -16.70 16.63 -2.45
C TRP A 74 -16.95 15.99 -3.81
N GLY A 75 -17.40 16.77 -4.80
CA GLY A 75 -17.53 16.31 -6.19
C GLY A 75 -16.20 15.82 -6.76
N MET A 76 -15.12 16.58 -6.58
CA MET A 76 -13.77 16.16 -6.98
C MET A 76 -13.33 14.88 -6.28
N CYS A 77 -13.58 14.77 -4.97
CA CYS A 77 -13.27 13.54 -4.22
C CYS A 77 -13.98 12.32 -4.80
N PHE A 78 -15.26 12.45 -5.15
CA PHE A 78 -16.03 11.36 -5.74
C PHE A 78 -15.54 10.99 -7.15
N VAL A 79 -15.21 11.97 -7.98
CA VAL A 79 -14.62 11.75 -9.31
C VAL A 79 -13.28 11.02 -9.20
N VAL A 80 -12.39 11.46 -8.32
CA VAL A 80 -11.08 10.82 -8.08
C VAL A 80 -11.27 9.39 -7.57
N LEU A 81 -12.24 9.16 -6.68
CA LEU A 81 -12.55 7.83 -6.17
C LEU A 81 -13.00 6.89 -7.28
N ILE A 82 -13.95 7.31 -8.12
CA ILE A 82 -14.42 6.51 -9.27
C ILE A 82 -13.27 6.27 -10.25
N ALA A 83 -12.50 7.30 -10.58
CA ALA A 83 -11.36 7.19 -11.48
C ALA A 83 -10.30 6.20 -10.95
N ALA A 84 -10.06 6.18 -9.63
CA ALA A 84 -9.14 5.24 -9.00
C ALA A 84 -9.65 3.79 -9.09
N ILE A 85 -10.93 3.56 -8.73
CA ILE A 85 -11.55 2.23 -8.75
C ILE A 85 -11.60 1.67 -10.18
N LEU A 86 -12.05 2.47 -11.14
CA LEU A 86 -12.13 2.06 -12.54
C LEU A 86 -10.73 1.91 -13.14
N GLY A 87 -9.86 2.91 -12.97
CA GLY A 87 -8.55 2.96 -13.61
C GLY A 87 -7.62 1.83 -13.17
N LYS A 88 -7.58 1.50 -11.87
CA LYS A 88 -6.74 0.39 -11.37
C LYS A 88 -7.50 -0.92 -11.28
N GLY A 89 -8.68 -0.92 -10.66
CA GLY A 89 -9.45 -2.14 -10.43
C GLY A 89 -9.84 -2.83 -11.74
N VAL A 90 -10.47 -2.10 -12.67
CA VAL A 90 -10.93 -2.69 -13.94
C VAL A 90 -9.75 -3.04 -14.84
N ALA A 91 -8.71 -2.21 -14.89
CA ALA A 91 -7.51 -2.53 -15.68
C ALA A 91 -6.82 -3.81 -15.19
N CYS A 92 -6.65 -3.98 -13.88
CA CYS A 92 -6.05 -5.19 -13.31
C CYS A 92 -6.96 -6.42 -13.48
N TRP A 93 -8.28 -6.25 -13.39
CA TRP A 93 -9.24 -7.31 -13.68
C TRP A 93 -9.15 -7.76 -15.15
N LEU A 94 -9.13 -6.81 -16.10
CA LEU A 94 -8.96 -7.11 -17.53
C LEU A 94 -7.63 -7.80 -17.82
N ALA A 95 -6.54 -7.33 -17.23
CA ALA A 95 -5.23 -7.95 -17.37
C ALA A 95 -5.21 -9.39 -16.82
N ALA A 96 -5.80 -9.62 -15.65
CA ALA A 96 -5.91 -10.96 -15.07
C ALA A 96 -6.77 -11.90 -15.94
N ARG A 97 -7.85 -11.39 -16.51
CA ARG A 97 -8.68 -12.14 -17.48
C ARG A 97 -7.93 -12.47 -18.76
N ALA A 98 -7.14 -11.53 -19.28
CA ALA A 98 -6.31 -11.74 -20.46
C ALA A 98 -5.22 -12.80 -20.20
N SER A 99 -4.74 -12.92 -18.96
CA SER A 99 -3.82 -13.97 -18.52
C SER A 99 -4.48 -15.34 -18.27
N GLY A 100 -5.79 -15.48 -18.50
CA GLY A 100 -6.51 -16.75 -18.41
C GLY A 100 -7.10 -17.10 -17.05
N LEU A 101 -7.08 -16.19 -16.06
CA LEU A 101 -7.65 -16.46 -14.74
C LEU A 101 -9.19 -16.49 -14.79
N SER A 102 -9.79 -17.22 -13.85
CA SER A 102 -11.24 -17.24 -13.70
C SER A 102 -11.78 -15.85 -13.32
N ASN A 103 -13.06 -15.59 -13.57
CA ASN A 103 -13.64 -14.27 -13.31
C ASN A 103 -13.57 -13.89 -11.82
N ARG A 104 -13.69 -14.88 -10.92
CA ARG A 104 -13.61 -14.68 -9.46
C ARG A 104 -12.20 -14.30 -9.02
N GLU A 105 -11.19 -15.01 -9.50
CA GLU A 105 -9.78 -14.71 -9.19
C GLU A 105 -9.36 -13.36 -9.77
N SER A 106 -9.81 -13.06 -11.00
CA SER A 106 -9.53 -11.79 -11.65
C SER A 106 -10.14 -10.61 -10.89
N LEU A 107 -11.38 -10.76 -10.39
CA LEU A 107 -12.05 -9.75 -9.57
C LEU A 107 -11.37 -9.61 -8.21
N GLY A 108 -10.91 -10.72 -7.62
CA GLY A 108 -10.11 -10.72 -6.41
C GLY A 108 -8.82 -9.90 -6.58
N ILE A 109 -8.08 -10.14 -7.68
CA ILE A 109 -6.87 -9.36 -8.01
C ILE A 109 -7.21 -7.89 -8.20
N GLY A 110 -8.21 -7.56 -9.03
CA GLY A 110 -8.63 -6.18 -9.27
C GLY A 110 -9.02 -5.45 -7.97
N THR A 111 -9.67 -6.16 -7.04
CA THR A 111 -10.05 -5.62 -5.73
C THR A 111 -8.82 -5.38 -4.84
N LEU A 112 -7.90 -6.34 -4.75
CA LEU A 112 -6.68 -6.20 -3.96
C LEU A 112 -5.77 -5.10 -4.49
N MET A 113 -5.75 -4.85 -5.81
CA MET A 113 -4.97 -3.77 -6.41
C MET A 113 -5.50 -2.37 -6.08
N ASN A 114 -6.78 -2.26 -5.66
CA ASN A 114 -7.32 -1.02 -5.15
C ASN A 114 -6.91 -0.74 -3.70
N ALA A 115 -6.41 -1.73 -2.95
CA ALA A 115 -5.90 -1.50 -1.60
C ALA A 115 -4.72 -0.53 -1.65
N ARG A 116 -4.93 0.66 -1.09
CA ARG A 116 -3.93 1.71 -0.98
C ARG A 116 -3.25 1.60 0.38
N GLY A 117 -1.94 1.39 0.32
CA GLY A 117 -1.14 1.15 1.51
C GLY A 117 -0.26 2.33 1.87
N LEU A 118 0.83 2.00 2.55
CA LEU A 118 1.82 2.95 3.05
C LEU A 118 2.50 3.77 1.96
N MET A 119 2.83 3.14 0.83
CA MET A 119 3.59 3.81 -0.23
C MET A 119 2.89 5.03 -0.81
N GLU A 120 1.58 4.97 -0.96
CA GLU A 120 0.82 6.12 -1.46
C GLU A 120 0.80 7.25 -0.45
N LEU A 121 0.53 6.94 0.82
CA LEU A 121 0.59 7.93 1.91
C LEU A 121 1.98 8.58 2.00
N ILE A 122 3.05 7.81 1.79
CA ILE A 122 4.42 8.35 1.80
C ILE A 122 4.58 9.36 0.66
N ILE A 123 4.17 9.00 -0.56
CA ILE A 123 4.32 9.86 -1.74
C ILE A 123 3.51 11.16 -1.59
N ILE A 124 2.27 11.09 -1.12
CA ILE A 124 1.45 12.30 -0.93
C ILE A 124 1.99 13.18 0.19
N ASN A 125 2.53 12.62 1.29
CA ASN A 125 3.17 13.43 2.34
C ASN A 125 4.40 14.16 1.80
N ILE A 126 5.24 13.49 1.00
CA ILE A 126 6.38 14.13 0.35
C ILE A 126 5.92 15.21 -0.64
N GLY A 127 4.86 14.93 -1.41
CA GLY A 127 4.27 15.89 -2.33
C GLY A 127 3.78 17.16 -1.63
N LEU A 128 3.12 17.01 -0.47
CA LEU A 128 2.67 18.13 0.34
C LEU A 128 3.85 18.93 0.91
N GLN A 129 4.86 18.24 1.45
CA GLN A 129 6.07 18.87 1.99
C GLN A 129 6.86 19.65 0.92
N ARG A 130 6.86 19.17 -0.33
CA ARG A 130 7.48 19.87 -1.46
C ARG A 130 6.59 20.94 -2.10
N GLY A 131 5.37 21.16 -1.58
CA GLY A 131 4.41 22.12 -2.12
C GLY A 131 3.86 21.74 -3.51
N ILE A 132 4.00 20.48 -3.92
CA ILE A 132 3.51 19.98 -5.23
C ILE A 132 1.99 19.83 -5.21
N ILE A 133 1.42 19.48 -4.06
CA ILE A 133 -0.02 19.35 -3.85
C ILE A 133 -0.49 20.29 -2.75
N SER A 134 -1.70 20.83 -2.90
CA SER A 134 -2.34 21.65 -1.88
C SER A 134 -2.84 20.78 -0.71
N GLU A 135 -3.07 21.41 0.45
CA GLU A 135 -3.64 20.74 1.62
C GLU A 135 -5.02 20.12 1.33
N GLU A 136 -5.80 20.75 0.45
CA GLU A 136 -7.10 20.26 -0.02
C GLU A 136 -6.96 18.96 -0.82
N LEU A 137 -6.03 18.92 -1.79
CA LEU A 137 -5.76 17.73 -2.59
C LEU A 137 -5.18 16.61 -1.73
N PHE A 138 -4.31 16.94 -0.77
CA PHE A 138 -3.83 15.98 0.20
C PHE A 138 -4.98 15.34 0.97
N ALA A 139 -5.93 16.13 1.48
CA ALA A 139 -7.10 15.61 2.19
C ALA A 139 -7.96 14.69 1.30
N ILE A 140 -8.21 15.09 0.05
CA ILE A 140 -8.97 14.28 -0.92
C ILE A 140 -8.27 12.93 -1.18
N LEU A 141 -6.96 12.95 -1.41
CA LEU A 141 -6.19 11.73 -1.71
C LEU A 141 -6.11 10.79 -0.50
N VAL A 142 -5.97 11.31 0.71
CA VAL A 142 -6.00 10.51 1.94
C VAL A 142 -7.37 9.86 2.12
N ILE A 143 -8.46 10.62 1.98
CA ILE A 143 -9.83 10.08 2.12
C ILE A 143 -10.07 9.00 1.06
N MET A 144 -9.71 9.25 -0.20
CA MET A 144 -9.82 8.26 -1.27
C MET A 144 -9.02 6.99 -0.96
N ALA A 145 -7.77 7.11 -0.51
CA ALA A 145 -6.93 5.97 -0.16
C ALA A 145 -7.53 5.15 0.99
N VAL A 146 -8.01 5.79 2.05
CA VAL A 146 -8.66 5.11 3.18
C VAL A 146 -9.93 4.41 2.73
N LEU A 147 -10.80 5.09 1.98
CA LEU A 147 -12.07 4.52 1.50
C LEU A 147 -11.84 3.33 0.57
N THR A 148 -10.95 3.44 -0.41
CA THR A 148 -10.65 2.35 -1.35
C THR A 148 -10.05 1.13 -0.65
N THR A 149 -9.21 1.33 0.37
CA THR A 149 -8.66 0.23 1.18
C THR A 149 -9.70 -0.43 2.07
N LEU A 150 -10.56 0.36 2.73
CA LEU A 150 -11.67 -0.17 3.52
C LEU A 150 -12.69 -0.92 2.66
N MET A 151 -12.87 -0.52 1.41
CA MET A 151 -13.71 -1.24 0.43
C MET A 151 -13.05 -2.52 -0.07
N ALA A 152 -11.72 -2.55 -0.25
CA ALA A 152 -11.03 -3.69 -0.83
C ALA A 152 -11.17 -4.97 0.02
N SER A 153 -11.02 -4.89 1.34
CA SER A 153 -11.13 -6.06 2.24
C SER A 153 -12.48 -6.77 2.17
N PRO A 154 -13.64 -6.12 2.39
CA PRO A 154 -14.94 -6.79 2.34
C PRO A 154 -15.31 -7.28 0.94
N ILE A 155 -14.96 -6.53 -0.10
CA ILE A 155 -15.22 -6.95 -1.49
C ILE A 155 -14.39 -8.21 -1.82
N PHE A 156 -13.15 -8.27 -1.36
CA PHE A 156 -12.30 -9.45 -1.56
C PHE A 156 -12.87 -10.67 -0.84
N ASP A 157 -13.26 -10.54 0.43
CA ASP A 157 -13.82 -11.65 1.23
C ASP A 157 -15.14 -12.17 0.66
N LEU A 158 -15.96 -11.31 0.04
CA LEU A 158 -17.19 -11.69 -0.65
C LEU A 158 -16.90 -12.47 -1.95
N LEU A 159 -15.88 -12.06 -2.71
CA LEU A 159 -15.55 -12.66 -4.01
C LEU A 159 -14.80 -13.99 -3.88
N VAL A 160 -13.93 -14.07 -2.87
CA VAL A 160 -13.14 -15.24 -2.49
C VAL A 160 -13.60 -15.67 -1.09
N PRO A 161 -14.72 -16.42 -0.98
CA PRO A 161 -15.12 -17.01 0.29
C PRO A 161 -13.96 -17.83 0.80
N SER A 162 -13.53 -17.58 2.04
CA SER A 162 -12.39 -18.23 2.67
C SER A 162 -12.59 -19.74 2.66
N SER A 163 -12.13 -20.41 1.60
CA SER A 163 -12.02 -21.86 1.58
C SER A 163 -10.79 -22.17 2.41
N ARG A 164 -10.96 -22.11 3.74
CA ARG A 164 -10.15 -22.86 4.68
C ARG A 164 -10.34 -24.34 4.33
N LYS A 165 -9.63 -24.82 3.32
CA LYS A 165 -9.25 -26.22 3.29
C LYS A 165 -7.99 -26.29 4.16
N PRO A 166 -8.03 -26.94 5.33
CA PRO A 166 -6.81 -27.19 6.08
C PRO A 166 -5.83 -27.86 5.13
N LEU A 167 -4.63 -27.31 5.01
CA LEU A 167 -3.54 -27.98 4.34
C LEU A 167 -3.37 -29.30 5.09
N ALA A 168 -3.78 -30.42 4.47
CA ALA A 168 -3.54 -31.73 5.05
C ALA A 168 -2.03 -31.88 5.19
N ASP A 169 -1.58 -32.14 6.42
CA ASP A 169 -0.19 -32.43 6.73
C ASP A 169 0.31 -33.52 5.78
N HIS A 170 1.24 -33.17 4.88
CA HIS A 170 2.00 -34.17 4.16
C HIS A 170 2.93 -34.84 5.18
N PRO A 171 2.84 -36.16 5.41
CA PRO A 171 3.80 -36.86 6.25
C PRO A 171 5.18 -36.69 5.61
N VAL A 172 6.14 -36.26 6.42
CA VAL A 172 7.55 -36.31 6.08
C VAL A 172 7.95 -37.78 6.19
N GLU A 173 8.01 -38.47 5.05
CA GLU A 173 8.80 -39.71 4.90
C GLU A 173 10.24 -39.37 4.51
#